data_AF-A0A8T4RGJ3-F1
#
_entry.id   AF-A0A8T4RGJ3-F1
#
_cell.length_a   1.000
_cell.length_b   1.000
_cell.length_c   1.000
_cell.angle_alpha   90.00
_cell.angle_beta   90.00
_cell.angle_gamma   90.00
#
_symmetry.space_group_name_H-M   'P 1'
#
loop_
_entity.id
_entity.type
_entity.pdbx_description
1 polymer ?
#
loop_
_entity_poly.entity_id
_entity_poly.type
_entity_poly.pdbx_seq_one_letter_code
_entity_poly.pdbx_strand_id
1 'polypeptide(L)'
;MISKRLQNLFLISIPLFIAHGLEEYFTGFYNTDSIFYFVFQPFGSMSVFQATFLLFQIMIWILLIVSYLILSRRMLLKLLTFLGLIFVFELSHLIKALISWNYYPGLITGLLFPIIGFFYWKELIKNWISHVKKN
;
A
#
# COMPACT_ATOMS: atom_id res chain seq x y z
N MET A 1 2.24 22.95 3.17
CA MET A 1 2.27 21.68 3.93
C MET A 1 0.89 21.02 3.90
N ILE A 2 0.84 19.70 3.99
CA ILE A 2 -0.41 18.95 4.21
C ILE A 2 -0.87 19.09 5.67
N SER A 3 -2.12 18.75 5.97
CA SER A 3 -2.62 18.73 7.34
C SER A 3 -1.86 17.72 8.21
N LYS A 4 -1.67 18.03 9.51
CA LYS A 4 -1.09 17.10 10.50
C LYS A 4 -1.83 15.77 10.57
N ARG A 5 -3.16 15.77 10.38
CA ARG A 5 -3.99 14.54 10.35
C ARG A 5 -3.59 13.62 9.21
N LEU A 6 -3.54 14.12 7.97
CA LEU A 6 -3.08 13.35 6.81
C LEU A 6 -1.63 12.86 6.97
N GLN A 7 -0.75 13.70 7.53
CA GLN A 7 0.63 13.30 7.86
C GLN A 7 0.66 12.14 8.85
N ASN A 8 -0.10 12.20 9.94
CA ASN A 8 -0.15 11.12 10.94
C ASN A 8 -0.73 9.83 10.33
N LEU A 9 -1.80 9.93 9.51
CA LEU A 9 -2.38 8.78 8.82
C LEU A 9 -1.37 8.14 7.86
N PHE A 10 -0.58 8.94 7.13
CA PHE A 10 0.51 8.43 6.32
C PHE A 10 1.59 7.74 7.17
N LEU A 11 2.04 8.37 8.26
CA LEU A 11 3.06 7.78 9.12
C LEU A 11 2.60 6.49 9.80
N ILE A 12 1.32 6.38 10.17
CA ILE A 12 0.70 5.14 10.69
C ILE A 12 0.57 4.08 9.58
N SER A 13 0.34 4.49 8.34
CA SER A 13 0.24 3.54 7.23
C SER A 13 1.56 2.83 6.93
N ILE A 14 2.71 3.46 7.19
CA ILE A 14 4.02 2.83 6.96
C ILE A 14 4.22 1.53 7.76
N PRO A 15 4.12 1.50 9.10
CA PRO A 15 4.25 0.27 9.85
C PRO A 15 3.14 -0.73 9.53
N LEU A 16 1.94 -0.28 9.13
CA LEU A 16 0.89 -1.17 8.66
C LEU A 16 1.26 -1.88 7.36
N PHE A 17 1.77 -1.14 6.36
CA PHE A 17 2.24 -1.72 5.09
C PHE A 17 3.42 -2.67 5.30
N ILE A 18 4.31 -2.37 6.25
CA ILE A 18 5.40 -3.26 6.63
C ILE A 18 4.85 -4.55 7.26
N ALA A 19 3.96 -4.43 8.25
CA ALA A 19 3.36 -5.59 8.90
C ALA A 19 2.57 -6.46 7.90
N HIS A 20 1.84 -5.81 6.99
CA HIS A 20 1.10 -6.49 5.94
C HIS A 20 2.00 -7.25 4.98
N GLY A 21 3.03 -6.57 4.47
CA GLY A 21 3.98 -7.19 3.58
C GLY A 21 4.75 -8.37 4.20
N LEU A 22 5.03 -8.29 5.51
CA LEU A 22 5.57 -9.42 6.26
C LEU A 22 4.57 -10.57 6.38
N GLU A 23 3.30 -10.31 6.67
CA GLU A 23 2.26 -11.35 6.67
C GLU A 23 2.17 -12.03 5.31
N GLU A 24 2.08 -11.28 4.22
CA GLU A 24 2.05 -11.79 2.86
C GLU A 24 3.28 -12.67 2.55
N TYR A 25 4.46 -12.22 2.98
CA TYR A 25 5.69 -12.98 2.83
C TYR A 25 5.64 -14.31 3.60
N PHE A 26 5.29 -14.29 4.88
CA PHE A 26 5.25 -15.50 5.71
C PHE A 26 4.13 -16.47 5.33
N THR A 27 3.07 -15.96 4.71
CA THR A 27 1.92 -16.78 4.28
C THR A 27 1.97 -17.17 2.80
N GLY A 28 3.08 -16.85 2.12
CA GLY A 28 3.35 -17.35 0.77
C GLY A 28 2.55 -16.68 -0.33
N PHE A 29 2.13 -15.41 -0.15
CA PHE A 29 1.33 -14.66 -1.12
C PHE A 29 1.95 -14.66 -2.53
N TYR A 30 3.28 -14.62 -2.61
CA TYR A 30 4.06 -14.70 -3.85
C TYR A 30 3.81 -15.96 -4.70
N ASN A 31 3.22 -17.02 -4.12
CA ASN A 31 2.82 -18.23 -4.85
C ASN A 31 1.37 -18.18 -5.35
N THR A 32 0.55 -17.28 -4.81
CA THR A 32 -0.90 -17.23 -5.05
C THR A 32 -1.33 -16.03 -5.89
N ASP A 33 -0.51 -14.99 -5.98
CA ASP A 33 -0.91 -13.76 -6.65
C ASP A 33 -0.65 -13.78 -8.15
N SER A 34 -1.72 -13.70 -8.93
CA SER A 34 -1.67 -13.74 -10.40
C SER A 34 -1.06 -12.46 -11.00
N ILE A 35 -1.17 -11.31 -10.32
CA ILE A 35 -0.58 -10.05 -10.78
C ILE A 35 0.93 -10.09 -10.58
N PHE A 36 1.38 -10.53 -9.40
CA PHE A 36 2.78 -10.72 -9.09
C PHE A 36 3.40 -11.75 -10.04
N TYR A 37 2.73 -12.88 -10.27
CA TYR A 37 3.15 -13.85 -11.27
C TYR A 37 3.27 -13.20 -12.65
N PHE A 38 2.28 -12.43 -13.11
CA PHE A 38 2.32 -11.75 -14.41
C PHE A 38 3.47 -10.74 -14.54
N VAL A 39 3.72 -9.93 -13.51
CA VAL A 39 4.80 -8.91 -13.52
C VAL A 39 6.18 -9.56 -13.48
N PHE A 40 6.34 -10.64 -12.71
CA PHE A 40 7.62 -11.31 -12.51
C PHE A 40 7.81 -12.58 -13.35
N GLN A 41 6.86 -12.89 -14.25
CA GLN A 41 6.91 -14.00 -15.21
C GLN A 41 8.26 -14.08 -15.97
N PRO A 42 8.84 -12.96 -16.45
CA PRO A 42 10.15 -13.00 -17.12
C PRO A 42 11.31 -13.52 -16.24
N PHE A 43 11.12 -13.57 -14.92
CA PHE A 43 12.07 -14.07 -13.93
C PHE A 43 11.66 -15.46 -13.37
N GLY A 44 10.68 -16.11 -14.02
CA GLY A 44 10.06 -17.42 -13.75
C GLY A 44 11.01 -18.57 -13.38
N SER A 45 12.17 -18.61 -14.00
CA SER A 45 13.13 -19.71 -13.89
C SER A 45 14.17 -19.53 -12.78
N MET A 46 14.16 -18.38 -12.10
CA MET A 46 15.13 -18.08 -11.04
C MET A 46 14.52 -18.46 -9.67
N SER A 47 15.31 -19.02 -8.75
CA SER A 47 14.93 -19.29 -7.34
C SER A 47 14.71 -18.01 -6.50
N VAL A 48 14.34 -16.92 -7.16
CA VAL A 48 14.42 -15.54 -6.69
C VAL A 48 13.03 -14.97 -6.40
N PHE A 49 11.91 -15.65 -6.69
CA PHE A 49 10.56 -15.10 -6.50
C PHE A 49 10.31 -14.51 -5.11
N GLN A 50 10.70 -15.23 -4.06
CA GLN A 50 10.59 -14.77 -2.68
C GLN A 50 11.50 -13.56 -2.39
N ALA A 51 12.73 -13.58 -2.91
CA ALA A 51 13.69 -12.49 -2.75
C ALA A 51 13.27 -11.24 -3.53
N THR A 52 12.73 -11.39 -4.75
CA THR A 52 12.21 -10.32 -5.58
C THR A 52 10.96 -9.70 -4.95
N PHE A 53 10.07 -10.53 -4.39
CA PHE A 53 8.89 -10.05 -3.64
C PHE A 53 9.31 -9.17 -2.48
N LEU A 54 10.20 -9.68 -1.62
CA LEU A 54 10.69 -8.94 -0.45
C LEU A 54 11.44 -7.67 -0.85
N LEU A 55 12.32 -7.75 -1.85
CA LEU A 55 13.07 -6.60 -2.36
C LEU A 55 12.12 -5.52 -2.92
N PHE A 56 11.12 -5.92 -3.70
CA PHE A 56 10.14 -5.00 -4.25
C PHE A 56 9.37 -4.27 -3.16
N GLN A 57 8.95 -4.97 -2.11
CA GLN A 57 8.29 -4.34 -0.97
C GLN A 57 9.19 -3.35 -0.23
N ILE A 58 10.43 -3.75 0.09
CA ILE A 58 11.42 -2.87 0.74
C ILE A 58 11.67 -1.62 -0.11
N MET A 59 11.83 -1.78 -1.42
CA MET A 59 12.02 -0.66 -2.35
C MET A 59 10.82 0.29 -2.36
N ILE A 60 9.59 -0.22 -2.37
CA ILE A 60 8.38 0.59 -2.28
C ILE A 60 8.33 1.36 -0.95
N TRP A 61 8.60 0.70 0.18
CA TRP A 61 8.56 1.36 1.49
C TRP A 61 9.57 2.51 1.58
N ILE A 62 10.81 2.27 1.13
CA ILE A 62 11.86 3.29 1.10
C ILE A 62 11.45 4.43 0.16
N LEU A 63 10.95 4.11 -1.04
CA LEU A 63 10.52 5.10 -2.01
C LEU A 63 9.43 6.02 -1.44
N LEU A 64 8.45 5.46 -0.72
CA LEU A 64 7.38 6.24 -0.08
C LEU A 64 7.91 7.19 1.00
N ILE A 65 8.83 6.72 1.85
CA ILE A 65 9.46 7.53 2.90
C ILE A 65 10.30 8.66 2.29
N VAL A 66 11.19 8.35 1.34
CA VAL A 66 12.06 9.33 0.71
C VAL A 66 11.25 10.36 -0.07
N SER A 67 10.25 9.92 -0.83
CA SER A 67 9.38 10.83 -1.60
C SER A 67 8.58 11.75 -0.67
N TYR A 68 8.14 11.26 0.49
CA TYR A 68 7.46 12.08 1.49
C TYR A 68 8.34 13.24 2.01
N LEU A 69 9.65 13.01 2.18
CA LEU A 69 10.59 14.00 2.72
C LEU A 69 11.00 15.07 1.70
N ILE A 70 11.06 14.72 0.41
CA ILE A 70 11.68 15.57 -0.62
C ILE A 70 10.65 16.29 -1.49
N LEU A 71 9.47 15.72 -1.70
CA LEU A 71 8.53 16.26 -2.68
C LEU A 71 7.88 17.58 -2.26
N SER A 72 7.70 18.47 -3.25
CA SER A 72 6.87 19.67 -3.09
C SER A 72 5.43 19.31 -2.73
N ARG A 73 4.70 20.23 -2.09
CA ARG A 73 3.31 19.98 -1.64
C ARG A 73 2.40 19.40 -2.73
N ARG A 74 2.50 19.90 -3.96
CA ARG A 74 1.67 19.44 -5.10
C ARG A 74 2.03 18.02 -5.52
N MET A 75 3.32 17.70 -5.58
CA MET A 75 3.80 16.36 -5.92
C MET A 75 3.51 15.36 -4.80
N LEU A 76 3.63 15.81 -3.54
CA LEU A 76 3.28 15.04 -2.36
C LEU A 76 1.80 14.63 -2.38
N LEU A 77 0.87 15.53 -2.72
CA LEU A 77 -0.55 15.17 -2.82
C LEU A 77 -0.82 14.10 -3.89
N LYS A 78 -0.10 14.13 -5.02
CA LYS A 78 -0.19 13.08 -6.05
C LYS A 78 0.35 11.74 -5.55
N LEU A 79 1.49 11.75 -4.87
CA LEU A 79 2.06 10.55 -4.23
C LEU A 79 1.07 9.96 -3.21
N LEU A 80 0.48 10.80 -2.37
CA LEU A 80 -0.50 10.37 -1.37
C LEU A 80 -1.78 9.83 -2.04
N THR A 81 -2.19 10.38 -3.19
CA THR A 81 -3.26 9.77 -4.00
C THR A 81 -2.87 8.39 -4.51
N PHE A 82 -1.64 8.21 -4.99
CA PHE A 82 -1.16 6.89 -5.41
C PHE A 82 -1.17 5.90 -4.24
N LEU A 83 -0.69 6.28 -3.07
CA LEU A 83 -0.79 5.45 -1.87
C LEU A 83 -2.25 5.14 -1.50
N GLY A 84 -3.14 6.13 -1.62
CA GLY A 84 -4.57 5.94 -1.43
C GLY A 84 -5.17 4.87 -2.34
N LEU A 85 -4.66 4.72 -3.58
CA LEU A 85 -5.08 3.63 -4.47
C LEU A 85 -4.58 2.28 -3.96
N ILE A 86 -3.37 2.20 -3.41
CA ILE A 86 -2.86 0.95 -2.81
C ILE A 86 -3.82 0.47 -1.71
N PHE A 87 -4.27 1.35 -0.81
CA PHE A 87 -5.30 1.00 0.19
C PHE A 87 -6.56 0.34 -0.40
N VAL A 88 -6.97 0.73 -1.61
CA VAL A 88 -8.11 0.12 -2.30
C VAL A 88 -7.75 -1.26 -2.85
N PHE A 89 -6.55 -1.41 -3.41
CA PHE A 89 -6.05 -2.71 -3.87
C PHE A 89 -5.94 -3.73 -2.74
N GLU A 90 -5.55 -3.31 -1.54
CA GLU A 90 -5.47 -4.18 -0.36
C GLU A 90 -6.81 -4.78 0.07
N LEU A 91 -7.95 -4.17 -0.33
CA LEU A 91 -9.27 -4.75 -0.09
C LEU A 91 -9.46 -6.09 -0.82
N SER A 92 -8.66 -6.36 -1.86
CA SER A 92 -8.74 -7.61 -2.62
C SER A 92 -8.47 -8.85 -1.75
N HIS A 93 -7.61 -8.75 -0.73
CA HIS A 93 -7.34 -9.84 0.21
C HIS A 93 -8.59 -10.21 1.01
N LEU A 94 -9.30 -9.20 1.51
CA LEU A 94 -10.57 -9.38 2.22
C LEU A 94 -11.64 -9.96 1.30
N ILE A 95 -11.77 -9.43 0.08
CA ILE A 95 -12.75 -9.92 -0.91
C ILE A 95 -12.48 -11.39 -1.26
N LYS A 96 -11.23 -11.77 -1.54
CA LYS A 96 -10.84 -13.15 -1.86
C LYS A 96 -11.06 -14.10 -0.69
N ALA A 97 -10.78 -13.66 0.54
CA ALA A 97 -11.08 -14.45 1.74
C ALA A 97 -12.59 -14.69 1.93
N LEU A 98 -13.41 -13.65 1.73
CA LEU A 98 -14.87 -13.75 1.83
C LEU A 98 -15.47 -14.69 0.76
N ILE A 99 -14.99 -14.60 -0.48
CA ILE A 99 -15.45 -15.46 -1.58
C ILE A 99 -15.06 -16.93 -1.33
N SER A 100 -13.82 -17.16 -0.92
CA SER A 100 -13.29 -18.52 -0.73
C SER A 100 -13.68 -19.16 0.60
N TRP A 101 -14.26 -18.40 1.55
CA TRP A 101 -14.50 -18.83 2.93
C TRP A 101 -13.26 -19.40 3.63
N ASN A 102 -12.08 -18.99 3.19
CA ASN A 102 -10.79 -19.47 3.66
C ASN A 102 -9.86 -18.29 3.94
N TYR A 103 -8.81 -18.56 4.72
CA TYR A 103 -7.74 -17.60 4.91
C TYR A 103 -7.06 -17.28 3.58
N TYR A 104 -6.87 -16.00 3.30
CA TYR A 104 -6.11 -15.51 2.16
C TYR A 104 -4.86 -14.78 2.67
N PRO A 105 -3.65 -15.02 2.11
CA PRO A 105 -2.42 -14.37 2.55
C PRO A 105 -2.58 -12.85 2.66
N GLY A 106 -2.20 -12.25 3.80
CA GLY A 106 -2.35 -10.81 4.05
C GLY A 106 -3.70 -10.39 4.65
N LEU A 107 -4.62 -11.32 4.92
CA LEU A 107 -5.95 -11.00 5.45
C LEU A 107 -5.91 -10.35 6.84
N ILE A 108 -5.10 -10.84 7.77
CA ILE A 108 -5.17 -10.45 9.19
C ILE A 108 -4.86 -8.96 9.34
N THR A 109 -3.72 -8.52 8.80
CA THR A 109 -3.35 -7.10 8.73
C THR A 109 -4.22 -6.34 7.73
N GLY A 110 -4.69 -7.03 6.69
CA GLY A 110 -5.60 -6.55 5.66
C GLY A 110 -6.88 -5.90 6.19
N LEU A 111 -7.39 -6.41 7.32
CA LEU A 111 -8.60 -5.91 7.99
C LEU A 111 -8.50 -4.46 8.46
N LEU A 112 -7.29 -3.93 8.66
CA LEU A 112 -7.08 -2.55 9.11
C LEU A 112 -7.10 -1.54 7.96
N PHE A 113 -6.83 -1.96 6.72
CA PHE A 113 -6.79 -1.06 5.56
C PHE A 113 -8.14 -0.38 5.24
N PRO A 114 -9.31 -1.03 5.30
CA PRO A 114 -10.58 -0.33 5.09
C PRO A 114 -10.78 0.85 6.06
N ILE A 115 -10.42 0.66 7.32
CA ILE A 115 -10.61 1.66 8.38
C ILE A 115 -9.65 2.83 8.18
N ILE A 116 -8.35 2.53 8.07
CA ILE A 116 -7.32 3.56 7.91
C ILE A 116 -7.45 4.25 6.55
N GLY A 117 -7.72 3.48 5.49
CA GLY A 117 -7.96 3.97 4.14
C GLY A 117 -9.14 4.94 4.06
N PHE A 118 -10.25 4.67 4.75
CA PHE A 118 -11.37 5.61 4.81
C PHE A 118 -10.97 6.97 5.40
N PHE A 119 -10.32 6.98 6.57
CA PHE A 119 -9.86 8.23 7.19
C PHE A 119 -8.79 8.92 6.36
N TYR A 120 -7.90 8.15 5.74
CA TYR A 120 -6.86 8.64 4.85
C TYR A 120 -7.46 9.37 3.64
N TRP A 121 -8.38 8.74 2.91
CA TRP A 121 -9.06 9.34 1.76
C TRP A 121 -9.86 10.59 2.15
N LYS A 122 -10.58 10.54 3.27
CA LYS A 122 -11.33 11.69 3.77
C LYS A 122 -10.44 12.91 4.00
N GLU A 123 -9.27 12.73 4.62
CA GLU A 123 -8.33 13.84 4.86
C GLU A 123 -7.57 14.23 3.59
N LEU A 124 -7.25 13.29 2.70
CA LEU A 124 -6.61 13.57 1.42
C LEU A 124 -7.47 14.46 0.53
N ILE A 125 -8.75 14.16 0.38
CA ILE A 125 -9.70 14.94 -0.43
C ILE A 125 -9.81 16.37 0.10
N LYS A 126 -9.90 16.56 1.43
CA LYS A 126 -9.91 17.89 2.04
C LYS A 126 -8.65 18.69 1.70
N ASN A 127 -7.48 18.05 1.72
CA ASN A 127 -6.22 18.69 1.38
C ASN A 127 -6.15 19.08 -0.10
N TRP A 128 -6.69 18.25 -1.00
CA TRP A 128 -6.83 18.58 -2.42
C TRP A 128 -7.73 19.80 -2.65
N ILE A 129 -8.93 19.81 -2.04
CA ILE A 129 -9.86 20.96 -2.14
C ILE A 129 -9.19 22.25 -1.62
N SER A 130 -8.49 22.17 -0.48
CA SER A 130 -7.75 23.32 0.05
C SER A 130 -6.61 23.78 -0.86
N HIS A 131 -5.96 22.87 -1.58
CA HIS A 131 -4.91 23.21 -2.53
C HIS A 131 -5.47 23.94 -3.74
N VAL A 132 -6.57 23.45 -4.32
CA VAL A 132 -7.23 24.07 -5.47
C VAL A 132 -7.77 25.45 -5.13
N LYS A 133 -8.34 25.67 -3.93
CA LYS A 133 -8.84 27.00 -3.53
C LYS A 133 -7.76 28.07 -3.31
N LYS A 134 -6.48 27.68 -3.20
CA LYS A 134 -5.36 28.57 -2.88
C LYS A 134 -4.51 28.94 -4.09
N ASN A 135 -4.73 28.28 -5.22
CA ASN A 135 -4.06 28.53 -6.48
C ASN A 135 -5.07 29.08 -7.48
#